data_AF-A0A7K9Z8G0-F1
#
_entry.id   AF-A0A7K9Z8G0-F1
#
_cell.length_a   1.000
_cell.length_b   1.000
_cell.length_c   1.000
_cell.angle_alpha   90.00
_cell.angle_beta   90.00
_cell.angle_gamma   90.00
#
_symmetry.space_group_name_H-M   'P 1'
#
loop_
_entity.id
_entity.type
_entity.pdbx_description
1 polymer ?
#
loop_
_entity_poly.entity_id
_entity_poly.type
_entity_poly.pdbx_seq_one_letter_code
_entity_poly.pdbx_strand_id
1 'polypeptide(L)'
;RGSGAIWLDETNCTGAEPHLGACPARTWGRNDCYHGEDAGAVCAGETGGIPRCALHLWAGGPGACAGRVEVLHEHLWGTICDDTWAFAAAAVICRYLGCGQAIAAPPRAHFGPGQGPVWLDGLTCTGAEGALDECRHKGWGVHTCDHSEDAGVVCS
;
A
#
# COMPACT_ATOMS: atom_id res chain seq x y z
N ARG A 1 5.54 12.92 -8.93
CA ARG A 1 5.02 14.20 -9.46
C ARG A 1 3.56 14.29 -9.05
N GLY A 2 3.22 15.23 -8.18
CA GLY A 2 1.87 15.48 -7.70
C GLY A 2 1.01 16.25 -8.71
N SER A 3 -0.20 16.60 -8.26
CA SER A 3 -1.16 17.44 -8.97
C SER A 3 -1.96 18.29 -7.97
N GLY A 4 -2.50 19.44 -8.39
CA GLY A 4 -3.31 20.32 -7.55
C GLY A 4 -2.56 21.50 -6.96
N ALA A 5 -2.96 21.94 -5.77
CA ALA A 5 -2.33 23.09 -5.11
C ALA A 5 -1.03 22.68 -4.39
N ILE A 6 0.01 23.50 -4.56
CA ILE A 6 1.25 23.41 -3.77
C ILE A 6 1.06 24.33 -2.55
N TRP A 7 1.23 23.78 -1.36
CA TRP A 7 0.87 24.48 -0.12
C TRP A 7 2.05 25.11 0.61
N LEU A 8 3.22 24.48 0.52
CA LEU A 8 4.41 24.86 1.27
C LEU A 8 5.57 25.09 0.31
N ASP A 9 6.32 26.15 0.58
CA ASP A 9 7.50 26.57 -0.17
C ASP A 9 8.51 27.19 0.81
N GLU A 10 9.79 27.03 0.52
CA GLU A 10 10.92 27.43 1.37
C GLU A 10 10.77 26.97 2.84
N THR A 11 10.36 25.71 3.06
CA THR A 11 10.22 25.14 4.39
C THR A 11 11.59 24.98 5.06
N ASN A 12 11.79 25.58 6.23
CA ASN A 12 13.05 25.56 6.97
C ASN A 12 12.83 25.17 8.43
N CYS A 13 12.62 23.86 8.66
CA CYS A 13 12.43 23.30 10.00
C CYS A 13 13.74 23.27 10.81
N THR A 14 13.61 23.41 12.13
CA THR A 14 14.71 23.22 13.09
C THR A 14 14.83 21.76 13.56
N GLY A 15 13.75 20.98 13.42
CA GLY A 15 13.65 19.59 13.85
C GLY A 15 12.96 19.40 15.21
N ALA A 16 12.56 20.48 15.88
CA ALA A 16 11.81 20.43 17.15
C ALA A 16 10.30 20.68 16.96
N GLU A 17 9.88 21.04 15.74
CA GLU A 17 8.48 21.30 15.41
C GLU A 17 7.63 20.03 15.52
N PRO A 18 6.39 20.12 16.04
CA PRO A 18 5.52 18.96 16.20
C PRO A 18 4.95 18.42 14.88
N HIS A 19 5.00 19.22 13.80
CA HIS A 19 4.55 18.85 12.45
C HIS A 19 5.08 19.83 11.40
N LEU A 20 5.07 19.43 10.13
CA LEU A 20 5.61 20.22 9.01
C LEU A 20 4.97 21.62 8.88
N GLY A 21 3.69 21.76 9.19
CA GLY A 21 2.99 23.05 9.17
C GLY A 21 3.40 24.05 10.26
N ALA A 22 4.19 23.62 11.25
CA ALA A 22 4.74 24.48 12.30
C ALA A 22 6.15 24.98 11.96
N CYS A 23 6.75 24.47 10.86
CA CYS A 23 8.04 24.96 10.41
C CYS A 23 7.89 26.37 9.82
N PRO A 24 8.89 27.24 10.03
CA PRO A 24 9.02 28.46 9.25
C PRO A 24 8.99 28.13 7.76
N ALA A 25 8.07 28.77 7.04
CA ALA A 25 7.88 28.62 5.60
C ALA A 25 7.27 29.91 5.04
N ARG A 26 7.22 30.02 3.71
CA ARG A 26 6.41 31.06 3.05
C ARG A 26 4.93 30.92 3.41
N THR A 27 4.17 31.98 3.15
CA THR A 27 2.72 31.98 3.36
C THR A 27 2.08 30.81 2.60
N TRP A 28 1.23 30.06 3.29
CA TRP A 28 0.58 28.88 2.74
C TRP A 28 -0.16 29.17 1.43
N GLY A 29 0.05 28.30 0.45
CA GLY A 29 -0.56 28.43 -0.89
C GLY A 29 0.03 29.55 -1.74
N ARG A 30 1.07 30.26 -1.27
CA ARG A 30 1.82 31.25 -2.04
C ARG A 30 3.25 30.75 -2.27
N ASN A 31 3.48 30.27 -3.49
CA ASN A 31 4.75 29.70 -3.92
C ASN A 31 4.98 30.05 -5.40
N ASP A 32 6.22 29.88 -5.86
CA ASP A 32 6.63 29.94 -7.26
C ASP A 32 7.00 28.55 -7.81
N CYS A 33 6.68 27.49 -7.06
CA CYS A 33 6.97 26.11 -7.42
C CYS A 33 6.05 25.55 -8.50
N TYR A 34 6.48 24.46 -9.13
CA TYR A 34 5.64 23.59 -9.95
C TYR A 34 5.81 22.12 -9.54
N HIS A 35 4.89 21.22 -9.92
CA HIS A 35 4.94 19.81 -9.48
C HIS A 35 6.19 19.01 -9.88
N GLY A 36 7.06 19.57 -10.73
CA GLY A 36 8.38 18.99 -10.95
C GLY A 36 9.34 19.16 -9.77
N GLU A 37 8.98 19.98 -8.79
CA GLU A 37 9.74 20.33 -7.60
C GLU A 37 9.10 19.79 -6.31
N ASP A 38 8.07 18.93 -6.43
CA ASP A 38 7.42 18.33 -5.26
C ASP A 38 8.45 17.54 -4.44
N ALA A 39 8.62 17.93 -3.17
CA ALA A 39 9.54 17.29 -2.26
C ALA A 39 9.03 15.94 -1.75
N GLY A 40 9.96 15.02 -1.47
CA GLY A 40 9.70 13.74 -0.81
C GLY A 40 10.72 13.47 0.29
N ALA A 41 10.37 12.62 1.26
CA ALA A 41 11.25 12.22 2.36
C ALA A 41 11.27 10.69 2.50
N VAL A 42 12.40 10.16 2.99
CA VAL A 42 12.56 8.75 3.34
C VAL A 42 12.98 8.67 4.80
N CYS A 43 12.23 7.94 5.61
CA CYS A 43 12.44 7.87 7.06
C CYS A 43 13.24 6.62 7.46
N ALA A 44 14.19 6.77 8.39
CA ALA A 44 14.89 5.64 8.99
C ALA A 44 14.00 5.00 10.08
N GLY A 45 13.50 3.80 9.83
CA GLY A 45 12.53 3.12 10.70
C GLY A 45 11.54 2.24 9.95
N GLU A 46 11.42 2.43 8.63
CA GLU A 46 10.90 1.41 7.74
C GLU A 46 12.01 0.38 7.50
N THR A 47 11.92 -0.74 8.21
CA THR A 47 12.88 -1.83 8.10
C THR A 47 12.96 -2.33 6.66
N GLY A 48 14.07 -2.04 5.99
CA GLY A 48 14.64 -2.89 4.95
C GLY A 48 13.86 -3.02 3.65
N GLY A 49 14.04 -2.03 2.76
CA GLY A 49 13.67 -2.13 1.35
C GLY A 49 12.49 -1.24 1.02
N ILE A 50 12.69 -0.32 0.07
CA ILE A 50 11.57 0.23 -0.70
C ILE A 50 10.88 -1.00 -1.29
N PRO A 51 9.65 -1.33 -0.90
CA PRO A 51 8.97 -2.44 -1.51
C PRO A 51 8.63 -1.99 -2.93
N ARG A 52 8.88 -2.85 -3.91
CA ARG A 52 8.63 -2.50 -5.33
C ARG A 52 7.14 -2.26 -5.60
N CYS A 53 6.28 -2.60 -4.63
CA CYS A 53 4.85 -2.29 -4.56
C CYS A 53 4.44 -1.92 -3.11
N ALA A 54 3.48 -1.02 -2.93
CA ALA A 54 2.92 -0.68 -1.61
C ALA A 54 1.60 -1.44 -1.35
N LEU A 55 1.26 -1.71 -0.09
CA LEU A 55 0.03 -2.42 0.31
C LEU A 55 -0.91 -1.56 1.15
N HIS A 56 -2.22 -1.73 0.95
CA HIS A 56 -3.29 -1.09 1.71
C HIS A 56 -4.47 -2.04 1.91
N LEU A 57 -5.10 -2.00 3.09
CA LEU A 57 -6.34 -2.71 3.41
C LEU A 57 -7.56 -1.77 3.37
N TRP A 58 -8.47 -1.97 2.41
CA TRP A 58 -9.58 -1.03 2.14
C TRP A 58 -10.77 -1.09 3.11
N ALA A 59 -10.84 -2.06 4.03
CA ALA A 59 -12.05 -2.30 4.84
C ALA A 59 -11.95 -1.98 6.34
N GLY A 60 -10.90 -1.28 6.79
CA GLY A 60 -10.83 -0.90 8.21
C GLY A 60 -10.29 0.50 8.51
N GLY A 61 -10.16 1.36 7.50
CA GLY A 61 -9.60 2.70 7.71
C GLY A 61 -8.11 2.65 8.13
N PRO A 62 -7.52 3.82 8.43
CA PRO A 62 -6.11 3.90 8.78
C PRO A 62 -5.81 3.09 10.05
N GLY A 63 -4.92 2.10 9.94
CA GLY A 63 -4.46 1.29 11.08
C GLY A 63 -5.31 0.05 11.39
N ALA A 64 -6.30 -0.30 10.57
CA ALA A 64 -6.96 -1.59 10.73
C ALA A 64 -6.22 -2.73 10.02
N CYS A 65 -6.12 -3.83 10.74
CA CYS A 65 -5.42 -5.03 10.34
C CYS A 65 -6.35 -6.07 9.68
N ALA A 66 -7.44 -5.63 9.06
CA ALA A 66 -8.36 -6.48 8.32
C ALA A 66 -8.95 -5.74 7.11
N GLY A 67 -8.99 -6.41 5.97
CA GLY A 67 -9.66 -5.87 4.78
C GLY A 67 -9.26 -6.54 3.47
N ARG A 68 -9.84 -6.04 2.37
CA ARG A 68 -9.41 -6.37 1.00
C ARG A 68 -7.98 -5.88 0.80
N VAL A 69 -7.15 -6.70 0.18
CA VAL A 69 -5.76 -6.35 -0.12
C VAL A 69 -5.70 -5.59 -1.44
N GLU A 70 -5.14 -4.39 -1.39
CA GLU A 70 -4.81 -3.61 -2.57
C GLU A 70 -3.30 -3.39 -2.67
N VAL A 71 -2.79 -3.48 -3.90
CA VAL A 71 -1.38 -3.36 -4.25
C VAL A 71 -1.20 -2.16 -5.16
N LEU A 72 -0.23 -1.31 -4.85
CA LEU A 72 0.20 -0.21 -5.71
C LEU A 72 1.26 -0.72 -6.68
N HIS A 73 0.91 -0.80 -7.96
CA HIS A 73 1.81 -1.15 -9.06
C HIS A 73 1.63 -0.16 -10.21
N GLU A 74 2.73 0.27 -10.85
CA GLU A 74 2.71 1.29 -11.91
C GLU A 74 1.89 2.57 -11.57
N HIS A 75 1.95 3.02 -10.31
CA HIS A 75 1.21 4.18 -9.78
C HIS A 75 -0.32 4.01 -9.73
N LEU A 76 -0.84 2.80 -9.84
CA LEU A 76 -2.25 2.48 -9.74
C LEU A 76 -2.51 1.41 -8.68
N TRP A 77 -3.50 1.67 -7.83
CA TRP A 77 -4.00 0.68 -6.89
C TRP A 77 -4.83 -0.35 -7.64
N GLY A 78 -4.61 -1.62 -7.33
CA GLY A 78 -5.36 -2.74 -7.87
C GLY A 78 -5.46 -3.88 -6.87
N THR A 79 -6.27 -4.87 -7.18
CA THR A 79 -6.63 -5.95 -6.26
C THR A 79 -5.82 -7.23 -6.52
N ILE A 80 -5.99 -8.23 -5.66
CA ILE A 80 -5.40 -9.56 -5.81
C ILE A 80 -6.55 -10.55 -5.95
N CYS A 81 -6.44 -11.46 -6.92
CA CYS A 81 -7.40 -12.55 -7.09
C CYS A 81 -7.24 -13.63 -6.01
N ASP A 82 -8.36 -14.23 -5.59
CA ASP A 82 -8.40 -15.29 -4.59
C ASP A 82 -8.02 -16.70 -5.12
N ASP A 83 -7.73 -16.81 -6.41
CA ASP A 83 -7.24 -18.05 -7.04
C ASP A 83 -5.93 -18.48 -6.36
N THR A 84 -5.96 -19.67 -5.73
CA THR A 84 -4.88 -20.22 -4.90
C THR A 84 -4.52 -19.39 -3.66
N TRP A 85 -5.39 -18.46 -3.26
CA TRP A 85 -5.22 -17.63 -2.08
C TRP A 85 -5.17 -18.48 -0.82
N ALA A 86 -4.06 -18.35 -0.10
CA ALA A 86 -3.72 -19.21 1.01
C ALA A 86 -3.26 -18.42 2.23
N PHE A 87 -3.35 -19.08 3.38
CA PHE A 87 -2.93 -18.53 4.66
C PHE A 87 -1.47 -18.02 4.66
N ALA A 88 -0.58 -18.64 3.88
CA ALA A 88 0.81 -18.20 3.75
C ALA A 88 0.93 -16.79 3.14
N ALA A 89 0.08 -16.44 2.16
CA ALA A 89 0.05 -15.10 1.59
C ALA A 89 -0.45 -14.06 2.61
N ALA A 90 -1.50 -14.41 3.37
CA ALA A 90 -1.96 -13.56 4.46
C ALA A 90 -0.87 -13.34 5.52
N ALA A 91 -0.07 -14.36 5.85
CA ALA A 91 1.04 -14.24 6.80
C ALA A 91 2.11 -13.24 6.32
N VAL A 92 2.44 -13.26 5.03
CA VAL A 92 3.37 -12.29 4.41
C VAL A 92 2.82 -10.88 4.53
N ILE A 93 1.53 -10.68 4.24
CA ILE A 93 0.88 -9.35 4.29
C ILE A 93 0.80 -8.81 5.71
N CYS A 94 0.34 -9.62 6.66
CA CYS A 94 0.21 -9.21 8.05
C CYS A 94 1.57 -8.83 8.64
N ARG A 95 2.63 -9.57 8.31
CA ARG A 95 4.00 -9.23 8.68
C ARG A 95 4.47 -7.94 8.00
N TYR A 96 4.24 -7.80 6.69
CA TYR A 96 4.63 -6.63 5.92
C TYR A 96 3.98 -5.35 6.44
N LEU A 97 2.69 -5.40 6.79
CA LEU A 97 1.94 -4.27 7.32
C LEU A 97 2.21 -4.00 8.80
N GLY A 98 3.02 -4.82 9.49
CA GLY A 98 3.25 -4.71 10.93
C GLY A 98 2.01 -5.03 11.78
N CYS A 99 1.03 -5.73 11.20
CA CYS A 99 -0.27 -6.07 11.79
C CYS A 99 -0.26 -7.41 12.56
N GLY A 100 0.91 -7.85 13.01
CA GLY A 100 1.07 -9.10 13.74
C GLY A 100 0.86 -10.36 12.88
N GLN A 101 0.16 -11.35 13.43
CA GLN A 101 -0.02 -12.66 12.80
C GLN A 101 -1.28 -12.71 11.93
N ALA A 102 -1.26 -13.49 10.86
CA ALA A 102 -2.47 -13.77 10.09
C ALA A 102 -3.46 -14.61 10.91
N ILE A 103 -4.71 -14.18 10.91
CA ILE A 103 -5.86 -14.89 11.50
C ILE A 103 -6.68 -15.55 10.40
N ALA A 104 -6.89 -14.87 9.28
CA ALA A 104 -7.65 -15.41 8.15
C ALA A 104 -7.19 -14.86 6.80
N ALA A 105 -7.50 -15.61 5.75
CA ALA A 105 -7.31 -15.25 4.35
C ALA A 105 -8.66 -15.30 3.61
N PRO A 106 -9.59 -14.35 3.84
CA PRO A 106 -10.93 -14.41 3.24
C PRO A 106 -10.90 -14.28 1.70
N PRO A 107 -11.53 -15.20 0.96
CA PRO A 107 -11.70 -15.12 -0.49
C PRO A 107 -13.02 -14.40 -0.87
N ARG A 108 -13.30 -14.33 -2.17
CA ARG A 108 -14.57 -13.95 -2.79
C ARG A 108 -15.11 -12.59 -2.36
N ALA A 109 -14.26 -11.58 -2.40
CA ALA A 109 -14.62 -10.20 -2.11
C ALA A 109 -15.34 -10.06 -0.75
N HIS A 110 -14.89 -10.79 0.28
CA HIS A 110 -15.50 -10.80 1.62
C HIS A 110 -15.67 -9.39 2.19
N PHE A 111 -14.72 -8.50 1.90
CA PHE A 111 -14.70 -7.10 2.31
C PHE A 111 -15.31 -6.14 1.28
N GLY A 112 -16.09 -6.69 0.35
CA GLY A 112 -16.61 -6.01 -0.83
C GLY A 112 -15.62 -6.03 -1.99
N PRO A 113 -16.14 -5.95 -3.23
CA PRO A 113 -15.32 -5.87 -4.43
C PRO A 113 -14.51 -4.57 -4.44
N GLY A 114 -13.30 -4.65 -4.98
CA GLY A 114 -12.48 -3.50 -5.32
C GLY A 114 -12.84 -2.91 -6.67
N GLN A 115 -11.94 -2.08 -7.16
CA GLN A 115 -12.07 -1.41 -8.44
C GLN A 115 -10.69 -1.32 -9.11
N GLY A 116 -10.69 -1.12 -10.42
CA GLY A 116 -9.47 -0.92 -11.19
C GLY A 116 -8.86 -2.25 -11.67
N PRO A 117 -7.54 -2.32 -11.83
CA PRO A 117 -6.89 -3.54 -12.30
C PRO A 117 -6.84 -4.63 -11.21
N VAL A 118 -6.83 -5.89 -11.63
CA VAL A 118 -6.40 -7.01 -10.78
C VAL A 118 -4.93 -7.25 -11.09
N TRP A 119 -4.06 -7.02 -10.10
CA TRP A 119 -2.61 -7.04 -10.34
C TRP A 119 -1.99 -8.41 -10.25
N LEU A 120 -2.48 -9.26 -9.34
CA LEU A 120 -1.88 -10.55 -9.04
C LEU A 120 -2.95 -11.65 -9.05
N ASP A 121 -2.57 -12.79 -9.61
CA ASP A 121 -3.36 -14.03 -9.68
C ASP A 121 -2.39 -15.22 -9.57
N GLY A 122 -2.88 -16.33 -9.00
CA GLY A 122 -2.13 -17.55 -8.77
C GLY A 122 -1.05 -17.38 -7.71
N LEU A 123 -1.30 -16.49 -6.73
CA LEU A 123 -0.30 -16.09 -5.76
C LEU A 123 -0.02 -17.23 -4.76
N THR A 124 1.14 -17.86 -4.91
CA THR A 124 1.62 -18.93 -4.04
C THR A 124 2.82 -18.45 -3.23
N CYS A 125 2.62 -18.25 -1.93
CA CYS A 125 3.68 -17.89 -0.98
C CYS A 125 4.07 -19.10 -0.11
N THR A 126 5.32 -19.12 0.35
CA THR A 126 5.83 -20.01 1.40
C THR A 126 5.53 -19.47 2.81
N GLY A 127 5.29 -18.16 2.93
CA GLY A 127 5.08 -17.44 4.19
C GLY A 127 6.35 -16.80 4.74
N ALA A 128 7.51 -17.01 4.11
CA ALA A 128 8.81 -16.48 4.51
C ALA A 128 9.23 -15.23 3.71
N GLU A 129 8.50 -14.90 2.65
CA GLU A 129 8.80 -13.78 1.75
C GLU A 129 8.75 -12.42 2.46
N GLY A 130 9.63 -11.50 2.08
CA GLY A 130 9.64 -10.13 2.60
C GLY A 130 8.50 -9.28 2.04
N ALA A 131 8.07 -9.57 0.81
CA ALA A 131 7.02 -8.86 0.11
C ALA A 131 6.20 -9.82 -0.79
N LEU A 132 5.01 -9.36 -1.23
CA LEU A 132 4.11 -10.18 -2.05
C LEU A 132 4.64 -10.46 -3.46
N ASP A 133 5.43 -9.57 -4.03
CA ASP A 133 6.01 -9.72 -5.37
C ASP A 133 7.17 -10.73 -5.42
N GLU A 134 7.64 -11.20 -4.26
CA GLU A 134 8.58 -12.32 -4.15
C GLU A 134 7.87 -13.68 -4.17
N CYS A 135 6.56 -13.71 -3.90
CA CYS A 135 5.79 -14.93 -4.03
C CYS A 135 5.64 -15.33 -5.50
N ARG A 136 5.45 -16.62 -5.77
CA ARG A 136 5.19 -17.07 -7.14
C ARG A 136 3.81 -16.60 -7.58
N HIS A 137 3.72 -15.95 -8.73
CA HIS A 137 2.47 -15.48 -9.33
C HIS A 137 2.49 -15.63 -10.87
N LYS A 138 1.32 -15.53 -11.53
CA LYS A 138 1.20 -15.65 -13.00
C LYS A 138 1.87 -14.49 -13.77
N GLY A 139 2.04 -13.34 -13.12
CA GLY A 139 2.62 -12.12 -13.69
C GLY A 139 1.74 -10.92 -13.37
N TRP A 140 2.30 -9.70 -13.45
CA TRP A 140 1.55 -8.47 -13.21
C TRP A 140 0.45 -8.28 -14.26
N GLY A 141 -0.80 -8.10 -13.81
CA GLY A 141 -1.96 -7.91 -14.68
C GLY A 141 -2.35 -9.14 -15.50
N VAL A 142 -1.75 -10.31 -15.24
CA VAL A 142 -2.08 -11.58 -15.91
C VAL A 142 -3.05 -12.35 -15.03
N HIS A 143 -4.34 -12.23 -15.32
CA HIS A 143 -5.41 -12.88 -14.56
C HIS A 143 -6.60 -13.24 -15.45
N THR A 144 -7.46 -14.12 -14.93
CA THR A 144 -8.80 -14.39 -15.49
C THR A 144 -9.94 -13.94 -14.58
N CYS A 145 -9.60 -13.35 -13.44
CA CYS A 145 -10.54 -13.06 -12.38
C CYS A 145 -11.31 -11.76 -12.58
N ASP A 146 -12.48 -11.66 -11.95
CA ASP A 146 -13.20 -10.41 -11.75
C ASP A 146 -13.18 -9.96 -10.27
N HIS A 147 -13.74 -8.79 -9.96
CA HIS A 147 -13.70 -8.26 -8.59
C HIS A 147 -14.58 -9.01 -7.58
N SER A 148 -15.39 -9.99 -8.01
CA SER A 148 -16.07 -10.89 -7.08
C SER A 148 -15.11 -11.89 -6.42
N GLU A 149 -13.89 -12.00 -6.96
CA GLU A 149 -12.82 -12.90 -6.52
C GLU A 149 -11.71 -12.14 -5.76
N ASP A 150 -11.94 -10.89 -5.35
CA ASP A 150 -10.91 -10.11 -4.66
C ASP A 150 -10.57 -10.70 -3.28
N ALA A 151 -9.28 -10.87 -3.04
CA ALA A 151 -8.73 -11.44 -1.83
C ALA A 151 -8.65 -10.43 -0.66
N GLY A 152 -8.89 -10.93 0.55
CA GLY A 152 -8.72 -10.19 1.79
C GLY A 152 -7.82 -10.88 2.80
N VAL A 153 -7.48 -10.13 3.85
CA VAL A 153 -6.76 -10.63 5.03
C VAL A 153 -7.42 -10.17 6.32
N VAL A 154 -7.22 -10.96 7.37
CA VAL A 154 -7.46 -10.57 8.77
C VAL A 154 -6.19 -10.90 9.55
N CYS A 155 -5.64 -9.94 10.27
CA CYS A 155 -4.50 -10.09 11.15
C CYS A 155 -4.89 -9.77 12.61
N SER A 156 -3.94 -9.96 13.54
CA SER A 156 -4.10 -9.80 15.00
C SER A 156 -4.05 -8.37 15.51
#